data_AF-A0A8I3Q436-F1
#
_entry.id   AF-A0A8I3Q436-F1
#
_cell.length_a   1.000
_cell.length_b   1.000
_cell.length_c   1.000
_cell.angle_alpha   90.00
_cell.angle_beta   90.00
_cell.angle_gamma   90.00
#
_symmetry.space_group_name_H-M   'P 1'
#
loop_
_entity.id
_entity.type
_entity.pdbx_description
1 polymer ?
#
loop_
_entity_poly.entity_id
_entity_poly.type
_entity_poly.pdbx_seq_one_letter_code
_entity_poly.pdbx_strand_id
1 'polypeptide(L)'
;MHHCKRYRSPEPDPYLSYRWKRRRSYSREHEGRLRYPSRREPPPRRSRSRSHDRLPYQRRYRERRDSDTYRCEERSPSFGEDCYGSSRSHHRRRSREREPYRTRKHAHHCHKRRTRSCSSASSRSQQSSKRSSRSVEDDKEGHLVCRIGDWLQERYEIVGNLGEGTFGKVVECLDHARGKSQVALKIIRNVGKYREAARLEINVLKKIKEKDKENKFLCVLMSDWFNFHGHMCIAFELLGKNTFEFLKENNFQPYPLPHVRHMAYQLCHALRFLHENQLTHTDLKPENILFVNSEFETLYNEHKSCEEKSVKNTSIRVADFGSATFDHEHHTTIVATRHYRPPEVILELGWAQPCDVWSIGCILFEYYRGFTLFQTHENREHLVMMEKILGPIPSHMIHRTRKQKYFYKGGLVWDENSSDGRYVKENCKPLKSYMLQDSLEHVQLFDLMRRMLEFDPAQRITLAEALLHPFFAGLTPEERSFHTSRNPSR
;
A
#
# COMPACT_ATOMS: atom_id res chain seq x y z
N MET A 1 35.60 34.26 36.16
CA MET A 1 34.34 34.73 36.79
C MET A 1 33.16 34.32 35.92
N HIS A 2 32.03 33.95 36.52
CA HIS A 2 30.82 33.56 35.79
C HIS A 2 30.17 34.75 35.08
N HIS A 3 29.45 34.51 33.97
CA HIS A 3 28.05 34.93 33.92
C HIS A 3 27.21 34.04 33.00
N CYS A 4 26.20 33.42 33.61
CA CYS A 4 25.17 32.62 32.95
C CYS A 4 24.06 33.53 32.40
N LYS A 5 23.53 33.22 31.20
CA LYS A 5 22.20 33.67 30.77
C LYS A 5 21.38 32.46 30.30
N ARG A 6 20.10 32.48 30.69
CA ARG A 6 19.21 31.31 30.73
C ARG A 6 18.60 31.00 29.38
N TYR A 7 18.53 29.72 29.03
CA TYR A 7 17.55 29.21 28.07
C TYR A 7 16.12 29.50 28.58
N ARG A 8 15.24 29.91 27.67
CA ARG A 8 13.78 29.86 27.84
C ARG A 8 13.21 28.95 26.75
N SER A 9 12.66 27.81 27.15
CA SER A 9 11.77 27.03 26.30
C SER A 9 10.41 27.74 26.19
N PRO A 10 9.80 27.78 25.00
CA PRO A 10 8.35 27.97 24.88
C PRO A 10 7.65 26.62 25.15
N GLU A 11 6.64 26.63 26.02
CA GLU A 11 5.69 25.52 26.15
C GLU A 11 4.65 25.53 25.01
N PRO A 12 3.94 24.40 24.77
CA PRO A 12 3.15 24.21 23.56
C PRO A 12 1.73 24.80 23.67
N ASP A 13 1.22 25.36 22.56
CA ASP A 13 -0.19 25.75 22.41
C ASP A 13 -0.93 24.76 21.48
N PRO A 14 -2.18 24.33 21.78
CA PRO A 14 -2.85 23.23 21.08
C PRO A 14 -3.88 23.70 20.03
N TYR A 15 -4.44 22.72 19.29
CA TYR A 15 -5.52 22.84 18.28
C TYR A 15 -5.18 23.48 16.93
N LEU A 16 -4.88 22.65 15.92
CA LEU A 16 -5.33 22.90 14.54
C LEU A 16 -5.81 21.60 13.87
N SER A 17 -7.13 21.40 13.85
CA SER A 17 -7.78 20.36 13.04
C SER A 17 -8.14 20.91 11.66
N TYR A 18 -7.38 20.57 10.62
CA TYR A 18 -7.69 21.02 9.26
C TYR A 18 -8.70 20.12 8.55
N ARG A 19 -9.96 20.56 8.61
CA ARG A 19 -11.07 20.02 7.82
C ARG A 19 -11.17 20.83 6.53
N TRP A 20 -10.75 20.26 5.40
CA TRP A 20 -10.76 20.96 4.11
C TRP A 20 -12.19 21.40 3.73
N LYS A 21 -12.46 22.70 3.85
CA LYS A 21 -13.68 23.35 3.34
C LYS A 21 -13.34 24.28 2.18
N ARG A 22 -14.05 24.06 1.07
CA ARG A 22 -14.06 24.86 -0.15
C ARG A 22 -14.01 26.37 0.14
N ARG A 23 -13.10 27.10 -0.51
CA ARG A 23 -13.32 28.52 -0.84
C ARG A 23 -13.56 28.64 -2.34
N ARG A 24 -14.73 29.19 -2.69
CA ARG A 24 -14.99 29.74 -4.02
C ARG A 24 -14.61 31.22 -3.99
N SER A 25 -13.84 31.67 -4.96
CA SER A 25 -13.61 33.10 -5.19
C SER A 25 -14.80 33.67 -5.96
N TYR A 26 -15.40 34.75 -5.46
CA TYR A 26 -16.38 35.55 -6.18
C TYR A 26 -15.72 36.90 -6.48
N SER A 27 -15.54 37.22 -7.75
CA SER A 27 -15.27 38.59 -8.21
C SER A 27 -16.55 39.17 -8.79
N ARG A 28 -16.94 40.35 -8.30
CA ARG A 28 -18.00 41.18 -8.88
C ARG A 28 -17.34 42.30 -9.67
N GLU A 29 -17.74 42.47 -10.92
CA GLU A 29 -17.69 43.78 -11.59
C GLU A 29 -19.07 44.08 -12.20
N HIS A 30 -19.35 45.37 -12.38
CA HIS A 30 -20.71 45.90 -12.50
C HIS A 30 -21.07 46.26 -13.95
N GLU A 31 -22.31 45.93 -14.31
CA GLU A 31 -23.23 46.64 -15.21
C GLU A 31 -22.88 47.02 -16.67
N GLY A 32 -23.78 46.59 -17.56
CA GLY A 32 -23.96 47.09 -18.91
C GLY A 32 -25.29 46.57 -19.49
N ARG A 33 -26.43 47.18 -19.11
CA ARG A 33 -27.75 46.83 -19.67
C ARG A 33 -27.86 47.31 -21.11
N LEU A 34 -28.60 46.57 -21.97
CA LEU A 34 -29.64 47.15 -22.87
C LEU A 34 -30.54 46.08 -23.55
N ARG A 35 -31.85 46.19 -23.27
CA ARG A 35 -33.06 45.86 -24.07
C ARG A 35 -33.19 44.55 -24.89
N TYR A 36 -34.18 43.74 -24.49
CA TYR A 36 -35.00 42.87 -25.36
C TYR A 36 -36.04 43.68 -26.17
N PRO A 37 -36.65 43.10 -27.23
CA PRO A 37 -38.04 42.62 -27.08
C PRO A 37 -38.33 41.22 -27.68
N SER A 38 -39.46 40.64 -27.28
CA SER A 38 -39.93 39.27 -27.58
C SER A 38 -41.06 39.21 -28.62
N ARG A 39 -41.18 38.09 -29.36
CA ARG A 39 -42.40 37.56 -30.03
C ARG A 39 -42.22 36.04 -30.25
N ARG A 40 -42.97 35.16 -29.58
CA ARG A 40 -44.34 34.65 -29.86
C ARG A 40 -44.42 33.54 -30.94
N GLU A 41 -44.57 32.30 -30.46
CA GLU A 41 -45.29 31.16 -31.07
C GLU A 41 -46.82 31.47 -31.23
N PRO A 42 -47.74 30.63 -31.82
CA PRO A 42 -47.72 29.16 -31.90
C PRO A 42 -48.39 28.55 -33.21
N PRO A 43 -49.13 27.40 -33.25
CA PRO A 43 -48.97 26.35 -34.30
C PRO A 43 -50.33 26.03 -35.00
N PRO A 44 -50.81 24.79 -35.27
CA PRO A 44 -50.20 23.49 -35.66
C PRO A 44 -50.84 22.91 -36.97
N ARG A 45 -50.43 21.70 -37.40
CA ARG A 45 -51.33 20.77 -38.14
C ARG A 45 -51.20 19.32 -37.67
N ARG A 46 -52.36 18.65 -37.53
CA ARG A 46 -52.55 17.23 -37.21
C ARG A 46 -53.17 16.49 -38.39
N SER A 47 -52.76 15.23 -38.59
CA SER A 47 -53.60 14.11 -39.06
C SER A 47 -52.82 12.81 -38.78
N ARG A 48 -53.26 11.83 -37.96
CA ARG A 48 -54.48 10.97 -38.00
C ARG A 48 -54.58 10.20 -39.34
N SER A 49 -54.84 8.88 -39.43
CA SER A 49 -55.15 7.82 -38.43
C SER A 49 -54.32 6.54 -38.75
N ARG A 50 -54.62 5.26 -38.46
CA ARG A 50 -55.72 4.45 -37.84
C ARG A 50 -55.01 3.14 -37.33
N SER A 51 -55.11 2.74 -36.05
CA SER A 51 -55.92 1.62 -35.51
C SER A 51 -56.01 0.34 -36.38
N HIS A 52 -55.87 -0.88 -35.85
CA HIS A 52 -56.68 -1.45 -34.75
C HIS A 52 -56.03 -2.63 -33.97
N ASP A 53 -56.42 -2.74 -32.68
CA ASP A 53 -56.82 -3.95 -31.90
C ASP A 53 -55.92 -5.22 -31.84
N ARG A 54 -55.90 -6.06 -30.79
CA ARG A 54 -56.64 -6.14 -29.50
C ARG A 54 -55.90 -7.05 -28.50
N LEU A 55 -55.75 -6.58 -27.25
CA LEU A 55 -55.93 -7.24 -25.92
C LEU A 55 -55.49 -8.71 -25.62
N PRO A 56 -55.34 -9.10 -24.32
CA PRO A 56 -54.32 -10.07 -23.89
C PRO A 56 -54.85 -11.46 -23.50
N TYR A 57 -53.92 -12.39 -23.24
CA TYR A 57 -54.21 -13.67 -22.58
C TYR A 57 -53.23 -13.96 -21.42
N GLN A 58 -53.77 -14.14 -20.21
CA GLN A 58 -53.06 -14.74 -19.08
C GLN A 58 -53.44 -16.23 -19.00
N ARG A 59 -52.46 -17.10 -18.71
CA ARG A 59 -52.75 -18.34 -17.96
C ARG A 59 -51.57 -18.78 -17.11
N ARG A 60 -51.81 -18.93 -15.80
CA ARG A 60 -50.99 -19.74 -14.90
C ARG A 60 -51.26 -21.22 -15.18
N TYR A 61 -50.25 -22.07 -15.00
CA TYR A 61 -50.47 -23.42 -14.45
C TYR A 61 -49.34 -23.78 -13.47
N ARG A 62 -49.65 -24.68 -12.54
CA ARG A 62 -48.85 -25.03 -11.35
C ARG A 62 -47.86 -26.17 -11.60
N GLU A 63 -46.76 -26.09 -10.86
CA GLU A 63 -46.07 -27.18 -10.14
C GLU A 63 -45.95 -28.57 -10.80
N ARG A 64 -44.70 -29.00 -10.99
CA ARG A 64 -44.22 -30.24 -10.33
C ARG A 64 -42.89 -29.98 -9.65
N ARG A 65 -42.72 -30.63 -8.49
CA ARG A 65 -41.44 -30.77 -7.80
C ARG A 65 -40.55 -31.68 -8.66
N ASP A 66 -39.26 -31.39 -8.67
CA ASP A 66 -38.32 -32.37 -8.10
C ASP A 66 -37.23 -31.61 -7.33
N SER A 67 -36.82 -32.23 -6.23
CA SER A 67 -35.89 -31.68 -5.26
C SER A 67 -34.55 -32.37 -5.42
N ASP A 68 -33.47 -31.61 -5.58
CA ASP A 68 -32.16 -32.05 -5.11
C ASP A 68 -31.36 -30.92 -4.49
N THR A 69 -30.72 -31.25 -3.37
CA THR A 69 -30.20 -30.30 -2.39
C THR A 69 -28.71 -30.06 -2.56
N TYR A 70 -28.31 -28.84 -2.94
CA TYR A 70 -27.01 -28.27 -2.53
C TYR A 70 -27.15 -26.81 -2.14
N ARG A 71 -27.29 -26.59 -0.82
CA ARG A 71 -27.39 -25.27 -0.20
C ARG A 71 -25.99 -24.73 0.09
N CYS A 72 -25.36 -24.08 -0.89
CA CYS A 72 -24.15 -23.30 -0.65
C CYS A 72 -24.56 -21.94 -0.06
N GLU A 73 -24.13 -21.62 1.16
CA GLU A 73 -24.42 -20.33 1.77
C GLU A 73 -23.53 -19.23 1.21
N GLU A 74 -24.03 -18.51 0.19
CA GLU A 74 -23.46 -17.23 -0.21
C GLU A 74 -23.66 -16.19 0.91
N ARG A 75 -22.70 -16.09 1.82
CA ARG A 75 -22.48 -14.89 2.64
C ARG A 75 -21.30 -14.11 2.08
N SER A 76 -21.61 -13.14 1.22
CA SER A 76 -20.67 -12.08 0.85
C SER A 76 -20.17 -11.37 2.12
N PRO A 77 -18.86 -11.26 2.36
CA PRO A 77 -18.35 -10.36 3.37
C PRO A 77 -18.53 -8.92 2.86
N SER A 78 -19.50 -8.21 3.41
CA SER A 78 -19.58 -6.76 3.27
C SER A 78 -18.32 -6.14 3.87
N PHE A 79 -17.52 -5.44 3.06
CA PHE A 79 -16.50 -4.52 3.57
C PHE A 79 -17.22 -3.38 4.29
N GLY A 80 -17.29 -3.46 5.61
CA GLY A 80 -17.78 -2.39 6.48
C GLY A 80 -16.59 -1.64 7.08
N GLU A 81 -16.33 -0.44 6.59
CA GLU A 81 -15.61 0.58 7.36
C GLU A 81 -16.61 1.29 8.27
N ASP A 82 -16.37 1.30 9.59
CA ASP A 82 -17.04 2.24 10.51
C ASP A 82 -16.17 2.44 11.77
N CYS A 83 -15.23 3.37 11.70
CA CYS A 83 -14.34 3.74 12.82
C CYS A 83 -14.21 5.27 12.96
N TYR A 84 -15.29 5.95 13.37
CA TYR A 84 -15.23 7.33 13.88
C TYR A 84 -16.11 7.54 15.13
N GLY A 85 -15.74 6.87 16.22
CA GLY A 85 -16.27 7.14 17.56
C GLY A 85 -15.51 8.28 18.26
N SER A 86 -16.12 9.46 18.39
CA SER A 86 -15.52 10.61 19.08
C SER A 86 -15.91 10.67 20.55
N SER A 87 -14.96 10.45 21.46
CA SER A 87 -15.15 10.64 22.91
C SER A 87 -14.41 11.88 23.41
N ARG A 88 -15.15 12.97 23.63
CA ARG A 88 -14.68 14.19 24.32
C ARG A 88 -15.03 14.12 25.80
N SER A 89 -14.04 13.92 26.68
CA SER A 89 -14.21 14.06 28.13
C SER A 89 -13.79 15.46 28.59
N HIS A 90 -14.76 16.29 28.96
CA HIS A 90 -14.49 17.62 29.54
C HIS A 90 -14.08 17.52 31.02
N HIS A 91 -12.88 17.99 31.36
CA HIS A 91 -12.57 18.37 32.74
C HIS A 91 -13.16 19.74 33.07
N ARG A 92 -13.89 19.83 34.19
CA ARG A 92 -14.12 21.09 34.92
C ARG A 92 -13.55 20.97 36.32
N ARG A 93 -12.60 21.86 36.65
CA ARG A 93 -12.14 22.09 38.03
C ARG A 93 -13.26 22.72 38.87
N ARG A 94 -13.34 22.38 40.15
CA ARG A 94 -13.73 23.32 41.22
C ARG A 94 -13.09 22.91 42.55
N SER A 95 -12.43 23.85 43.20
CA SER A 95 -11.84 23.71 44.53
C SER A 95 -12.84 24.17 45.61
N ARG A 96 -12.80 23.55 46.79
CA ARG A 96 -12.92 24.15 48.15
C ARG A 96 -13.02 23.01 49.19
N GLU A 97 -12.03 22.88 50.07
CA GLU A 97 -12.02 23.40 51.46
C GLU A 97 -12.98 22.68 52.43
N ARG A 98 -12.44 21.86 53.34
CA ARG A 98 -12.50 22.03 54.82
C ARG A 98 -12.16 20.73 55.59
N GLU A 99 -11.15 20.84 56.44
CA GLU A 99 -10.98 20.05 57.68
C GLU A 99 -11.66 20.83 58.86
N PRO A 100 -11.62 20.38 60.14
CA PRO A 100 -11.30 19.06 60.72
C PRO A 100 -12.38 18.56 61.74
N TYR A 101 -12.18 17.40 62.39
CA TYR A 101 -12.11 17.25 63.88
C TYR A 101 -11.91 15.79 64.38
N ARG A 102 -10.94 15.61 65.32
CA ARG A 102 -10.80 14.66 66.47
C ARG A 102 -11.48 13.27 66.42
N THR A 103 -10.85 12.16 66.87
CA THR A 103 -10.35 11.96 68.26
C THR A 103 -9.27 10.86 68.44
N ARG A 104 -8.58 10.94 69.59
CA ARG A 104 -7.49 10.08 70.12
C ARG A 104 -7.84 8.59 70.33
N LYS A 105 -6.80 7.74 70.36
CA LYS A 105 -6.43 6.96 71.57
C LYS A 105 -4.92 6.66 71.63
N HIS A 106 -4.35 6.69 72.85
CA HIS A 106 -2.97 6.28 73.20
C HIS A 106 -2.95 4.74 73.41
N ALA A 107 -1.84 4.02 73.65
CA ALA A 107 -0.45 4.35 74.05
C ALA A 107 0.53 3.34 73.36
N HIS A 108 1.81 3.08 73.70
CA HIS A 108 2.66 3.26 74.89
C HIS A 108 4.14 3.59 74.55
N HIS A 109 4.93 3.74 75.62
CA HIS A 109 6.40 3.77 75.77
C HIS A 109 7.15 2.52 75.25
N CYS A 110 8.50 2.45 75.14
CA CYS A 110 9.56 3.14 75.89
C CYS A 110 10.89 3.27 75.11
N HIS A 111 11.79 4.18 75.53
CA HIS A 111 13.15 4.36 75.00
C HIS A 111 14.19 3.36 75.57
N LYS A 112 15.25 3.05 74.80
CA LYS A 112 16.65 3.36 75.20
C LYS A 112 17.66 3.24 74.03
N ARG A 113 18.91 3.63 74.31
CA ARG A 113 19.92 4.09 73.33
C ARG A 113 21.02 3.05 73.02
N ARG A 114 21.60 3.19 71.82
CA ARG A 114 23.03 3.02 71.43
C ARG A 114 23.89 1.97 72.15
N THR A 115 24.51 1.09 71.35
CA THR A 115 25.98 0.89 71.32
C THR A 115 26.46 0.64 69.88
N ARG A 116 27.75 0.86 69.62
CA ARG A 116 28.45 0.51 68.38
C ARG A 116 29.33 -0.71 68.64
N SER A 117 29.38 -1.65 67.71
CA SER A 117 30.59 -2.44 67.43
C SER A 117 30.46 -3.12 66.06
N CYS A 118 31.62 -3.36 65.44
CA CYS A 118 31.77 -3.89 64.09
C CYS A 118 32.02 -5.41 64.11
N SER A 119 31.57 -6.12 63.06
CA SER A 119 32.30 -7.26 62.50
C SER A 119 31.78 -7.61 61.10
N SER A 120 32.70 -8.06 60.26
CA SER A 120 32.49 -8.48 58.87
C SER A 120 31.96 -9.91 58.77
N ALA A 121 30.99 -10.16 57.88
CA ALA A 121 30.84 -11.45 57.21
C ALA A 121 30.15 -11.28 55.86
N SER A 122 30.58 -12.06 54.88
CA SER A 122 30.12 -12.03 53.49
C SER A 122 28.88 -12.89 53.25
N SER A 123 27.92 -12.37 52.48
CA SER A 123 27.13 -13.16 51.52
C SER A 123 26.33 -12.23 50.63
N ARG A 124 26.92 -11.83 49.49
CA ARG A 124 26.14 -11.26 48.38
C ARG A 124 25.29 -12.38 47.80
N SER A 125 24.03 -12.46 48.21
CA SER A 125 23.02 -13.24 47.50
C SER A 125 22.83 -12.65 46.11
N GLN A 126 23.55 -13.20 45.13
CA GLN A 126 23.22 -12.99 43.74
C GLN A 126 21.85 -13.63 43.50
N GLN A 127 20.80 -12.82 43.56
CA GLN A 127 19.55 -13.14 42.89
C GLN A 127 19.86 -13.15 41.38
N SER A 128 20.28 -14.31 40.88
CA SER A 128 20.17 -14.59 39.46
C SER A 128 18.69 -14.50 39.12
N SER A 129 18.33 -13.45 38.39
CA SER A 129 17.02 -13.34 37.76
C SER A 129 16.95 -14.46 36.72
N LYS A 130 16.47 -15.64 37.16
CA LYS A 130 16.05 -16.70 36.25
C LYS A 130 15.11 -16.02 35.25
N ARG A 131 15.56 -15.91 33.99
CA ARG A 131 14.74 -15.47 32.86
C ARG A 131 13.57 -16.43 32.81
N SER A 132 12.45 -16.05 33.41
CA SER A 132 11.22 -16.81 33.33
C SER A 132 10.83 -16.82 31.86
N SER A 133 10.95 -17.98 31.23
CA SER A 133 10.45 -18.21 29.88
C SER A 133 8.94 -17.99 29.93
N ARG A 134 8.49 -16.81 29.51
CA ARG A 134 7.06 -16.55 29.31
C ARG A 134 6.54 -17.65 28.39
N SER A 135 5.45 -18.29 28.79
CA SER A 135 4.74 -19.24 27.94
C SER A 135 4.41 -18.56 26.61
N VAL A 136 4.77 -19.19 25.51
CA VAL A 136 4.36 -18.74 24.18
C VAL A 136 2.84 -18.84 24.12
N GLU A 137 2.19 -17.73 23.79
CA GLU A 137 0.72 -17.61 23.75
C GLU A 137 0.28 -16.86 22.48
N ASP A 138 -0.88 -17.26 21.97
CA ASP A 138 -1.53 -16.69 20.78
C ASP A 138 -2.73 -15.83 21.24
N ASP A 139 -3.02 -14.74 20.53
CA ASP A 139 -4.29 -14.01 20.72
C ASP A 139 -5.49 -14.73 20.08
N LYS A 140 -6.70 -14.19 20.26
CA LYS A 140 -7.94 -14.80 19.74
C LYS A 140 -7.98 -14.83 18.21
N GLU A 141 -7.21 -13.94 17.59
CA GLU A 141 -7.04 -13.77 16.17
C GLU A 141 -5.90 -14.67 15.62
N GLY A 142 -5.18 -15.37 16.48
CA GLY A 142 -4.08 -16.27 16.13
C GLY A 142 -2.79 -15.55 15.74
N HIS A 143 -2.56 -14.31 16.16
CA HIS A 143 -1.22 -13.72 16.15
C HIS A 143 -0.44 -14.17 17.38
N LEU A 144 0.88 -14.30 17.22
CA LEU A 144 1.80 -14.50 18.33
C LEU A 144 1.78 -13.26 19.25
N VAL A 145 1.65 -13.48 20.56
CA VAL A 145 1.77 -12.40 21.57
C VAL A 145 3.24 -12.17 21.90
N CYS A 146 3.91 -11.38 21.05
CA CYS A 146 5.32 -11.02 21.19
C CYS A 146 5.51 -9.51 21.43
N ARG A 147 6.58 -9.14 22.14
CA ARG A 147 7.01 -7.75 22.38
C ARG A 147 8.52 -7.58 22.16
N ILE A 148 8.97 -6.32 22.08
CA ILE A 148 10.40 -5.99 22.04
C ILE A 148 11.13 -6.59 23.26
N GLY A 149 12.22 -7.31 23.00
CA GLY A 149 13.00 -8.08 23.99
C GLY A 149 12.58 -9.54 24.15
N ASP A 150 11.50 -10.01 23.51
CA ASP A 150 11.18 -11.44 23.42
C ASP A 150 12.07 -12.13 22.35
N TRP A 151 12.23 -13.45 22.45
CA TRP A 151 13.17 -14.24 21.65
C TRP A 151 12.49 -15.40 20.91
N LEU A 152 12.90 -15.66 19.66
CA LEU A 152 12.47 -16.81 18.86
C LEU A 152 13.68 -17.70 18.49
N GLN A 153 13.50 -19.02 18.53
CA GLN A 153 14.52 -20.04 18.22
C GLN A 153 15.85 -19.86 19.00
N GLU A 154 15.81 -19.25 20.19
CA GLU A 154 16.98 -18.86 20.99
C GLU A 154 18.05 -18.04 20.22
N ARG A 155 17.64 -17.42 19.11
CA ARG A 155 18.53 -16.82 18.09
C ARG A 155 18.09 -15.43 17.66
N TYR A 156 16.79 -15.21 17.48
CA TYR A 156 16.22 -13.95 17.01
C TYR A 156 15.65 -13.17 18.19
N GLU A 157 16.31 -12.07 18.55
CA GLU A 157 15.84 -11.13 19.59
C GLU A 157 15.07 -9.99 18.94
N ILE A 158 13.79 -9.79 19.31
CA ILE A 158 12.97 -8.70 18.75
C ILE A 158 13.47 -7.36 19.29
N VAL A 159 13.81 -6.43 18.39
CA VAL A 159 14.26 -5.06 18.74
C VAL A 159 13.30 -3.96 18.27
N GLY A 160 12.46 -4.22 17.27
CA GLY A 160 11.54 -3.23 16.70
C GLY A 160 10.33 -3.86 16.01
N ASN A 161 9.34 -3.03 15.70
CA ASN A 161 8.18 -3.41 14.90
C ASN A 161 8.29 -2.71 13.53
N LEU A 162 8.18 -3.47 12.44
CA LEU A 162 8.29 -2.95 11.07
C LEU A 162 6.92 -2.82 10.40
N GLY A 163 5.97 -3.71 10.73
CA GLY A 163 4.60 -3.62 10.23
C GLY A 163 3.67 -4.69 10.80
N GLU A 164 2.37 -4.50 10.61
CA GLU A 164 1.33 -5.44 10.98
C GLU A 164 0.22 -5.44 9.93
N GLY A 165 -0.33 -6.62 9.62
CA GLY A 165 -1.36 -6.78 8.60
C GLY A 165 -2.18 -8.05 8.80
N THR A 166 -3.11 -8.29 7.88
CA THR A 166 -4.09 -9.40 7.99
C THR A 166 -3.43 -10.78 8.05
N PHE A 167 -2.22 -10.95 7.51
CA PHE A 167 -1.45 -12.19 7.49
C PHE A 167 -0.65 -12.44 8.79
N GLY A 168 -0.31 -11.40 9.54
CA GLY A 168 0.66 -11.48 10.64
C GLY A 168 1.39 -10.16 10.92
N LYS A 169 2.57 -10.27 11.54
CA LYS A 169 3.41 -9.14 11.95
C LYS A 169 4.79 -9.26 11.29
N VAL A 170 5.43 -8.13 11.01
CA VAL A 170 6.84 -8.06 10.60
C VAL A 170 7.58 -7.28 11.67
N VAL A 171 8.59 -7.92 12.27
CA VAL A 171 9.39 -7.37 13.35
C VAL A 171 10.85 -7.28 12.95
N GLU A 172 11.57 -6.31 13.49
CA GLU A 172 13.02 -6.23 13.40
C GLU A 172 13.62 -7.11 14.48
N CYS A 173 14.57 -7.97 14.10
CA CYS A 173 15.31 -8.80 15.04
C CYS A 173 16.83 -8.72 14.84
N LEU A 174 17.57 -8.99 15.92
CA LEU A 174 18.99 -9.31 15.85
C LEU A 174 19.17 -10.83 15.73
N ASP A 175 19.87 -11.29 14.70
CA ASP A 175 20.26 -12.70 14.53
C ASP A 175 21.57 -12.96 15.29
N HIS A 176 21.47 -13.47 16.52
CA HIS A 176 22.63 -13.72 17.39
C HIS A 176 23.56 -14.83 16.86
N ALA A 177 23.06 -15.76 16.04
CA ALA A 177 23.90 -16.78 15.39
C ALA A 177 24.68 -16.22 14.20
N ARG A 178 24.30 -15.05 13.68
CA ARG A 178 24.96 -14.34 12.58
C ARG A 178 25.52 -12.99 13.03
N GLY A 179 26.18 -12.98 14.19
CA GLY A 179 26.92 -11.81 14.69
C GLY A 179 26.04 -10.60 15.05
N LYS A 180 24.76 -10.82 15.38
CA LYS A 180 23.75 -9.78 15.61
C LYS A 180 23.45 -8.91 14.37
N SER A 181 23.52 -9.51 13.18
CA SER A 181 22.99 -8.87 11.97
C SER A 181 21.49 -8.61 12.11
N GLN A 182 21.05 -7.45 11.63
CA GLN A 182 19.63 -7.06 11.64
C GLN A 182 18.87 -7.80 10.54
N VAL A 183 17.69 -8.33 10.89
CA VAL A 183 16.79 -9.05 9.97
C VAL A 183 15.37 -8.54 10.13
N ALA A 184 14.60 -8.57 9.04
CA ALA A 184 13.14 -8.47 9.09
C ALA A 184 12.54 -9.88 9.21
N LEU A 185 11.78 -10.14 10.27
CA LEU A 185 11.15 -11.43 10.56
C LEU A 185 9.62 -11.33 10.38
N LYS A 186 9.10 -11.93 9.30
CA LYS A 186 7.67 -12.05 9.00
C LYS A 186 7.10 -13.23 9.80
N ILE A 187 6.29 -12.94 10.82
CA ILE A 187 5.65 -13.92 11.71
C ILE A 187 4.18 -14.05 11.30
N ILE A 188 3.84 -15.17 10.67
CA ILE A 188 2.51 -15.46 10.11
C ILE A 188 1.56 -15.98 11.20
N ARG A 189 0.29 -15.59 11.14
CA ARG A 189 -0.76 -16.06 12.06
C ARG A 189 -0.93 -17.58 12.04
N ASN A 190 -1.29 -18.15 13.19
CA ASN A 190 -1.53 -19.58 13.39
C ASN A 190 -2.89 -20.07 12.82
N VAL A 191 -3.25 -19.60 11.62
CA VAL A 191 -4.51 -19.93 10.94
C VAL A 191 -4.19 -20.68 9.65
N GLY A 192 -4.81 -21.84 9.44
CA GLY A 192 -4.52 -22.76 8.33
C GLY A 192 -4.27 -22.07 6.98
N LYS A 193 -5.22 -21.26 6.50
CA LYS A 193 -5.12 -20.54 5.22
C LYS A 193 -3.86 -19.66 5.08
N TYR A 194 -3.42 -18.99 6.14
CA TYR A 194 -2.24 -18.13 6.11
C TYR A 194 -0.95 -18.94 6.15
N ARG A 195 -0.95 -20.07 6.87
CA ARG A 195 0.20 -20.98 6.93
C ARG A 195 0.44 -21.68 5.59
N GLU A 196 -0.61 -22.08 4.87
CA GLU A 196 -0.45 -22.65 3.53
C GLU A 196 0.04 -21.60 2.52
N ALA A 197 -0.51 -20.38 2.54
CA ALA A 197 0.00 -19.28 1.71
C ALA A 197 1.50 -18.99 1.98
N ALA A 198 1.91 -18.96 3.26
CA ALA A 198 3.30 -18.78 3.64
C ALA A 198 4.23 -19.93 3.18
N ARG A 199 3.72 -21.17 3.06
CA ARG A 199 4.51 -22.28 2.48
C ARG A 199 4.73 -22.11 0.99
N LEU A 200 3.74 -21.62 0.26
CA LEU A 200 3.90 -21.25 -1.16
C LEU A 200 4.91 -20.12 -1.32
N GLU A 201 4.80 -19.06 -0.50
CA GLU A 201 5.78 -17.97 -0.44
C GLU A 201 7.22 -18.49 -0.19
N ILE A 202 7.41 -19.38 0.78
CA ILE A 202 8.71 -20.01 1.07
C ILE A 202 9.22 -20.82 -0.13
N ASN A 203 8.36 -21.52 -0.87
CA ASN A 203 8.76 -22.26 -2.07
C ASN A 203 9.22 -21.33 -3.20
N VAL A 204 8.49 -20.24 -3.44
CA VAL A 204 8.89 -19.19 -4.41
C VAL A 204 10.23 -18.56 -4.00
N LEU A 205 10.37 -18.14 -2.73
CA LEU A 205 11.61 -17.55 -2.19
C LEU A 205 12.81 -18.51 -2.28
N LYS A 206 12.61 -19.82 -2.02
CA LYS A 206 13.63 -20.84 -2.24
C LYS A 206 14.03 -20.93 -3.71
N LYS A 207 13.07 -20.86 -4.64
CA LYS A 207 13.36 -20.95 -6.08
C LYS A 207 14.11 -19.73 -6.60
N ILE A 208 13.71 -18.53 -6.15
CA ILE A 208 14.44 -17.28 -6.40
C ILE A 208 15.88 -17.40 -5.91
N LYS A 209 16.11 -17.82 -4.66
CA LYS A 209 17.44 -17.99 -4.07
C LYS A 209 18.30 -19.09 -4.70
N GLU A 210 17.68 -20.15 -5.23
CA GLU A 210 18.35 -21.21 -6.00
C GLU A 210 18.91 -20.66 -7.33
N LYS A 211 18.14 -19.77 -7.98
CA LYS A 211 18.41 -19.19 -9.29
C LYS A 211 19.32 -17.95 -9.24
N ASP A 212 19.18 -17.12 -8.21
CA ASP A 212 20.01 -15.93 -7.97
C ASP A 212 20.97 -16.12 -6.79
N LYS A 213 22.03 -16.91 -7.01
CA LYS A 213 23.07 -17.17 -6.00
C LYS A 213 23.96 -15.95 -5.71
N GLU A 214 23.90 -14.92 -6.54
CA GLU A 214 24.80 -13.76 -6.50
C GLU A 214 24.08 -12.46 -6.07
N ASN A 215 22.77 -12.50 -5.80
CA ASN A 215 21.90 -11.36 -5.44
C ASN A 215 21.90 -10.24 -6.49
N LYS A 216 21.82 -10.60 -7.77
CA LYS A 216 21.90 -9.70 -8.93
C LYS A 216 20.54 -9.27 -9.48
N PHE A 217 19.45 -9.95 -9.11
CA PHE A 217 18.10 -9.70 -9.64
C PHE A 217 17.16 -9.01 -8.63
N LEU A 218 17.73 -8.42 -7.57
CA LEU A 218 17.09 -7.41 -6.71
C LEU A 218 15.78 -7.87 -6.03
N CYS A 219 15.55 -9.17 -5.90
CA CYS A 219 14.47 -9.73 -5.10
C CYS A 219 14.91 -9.83 -3.63
N VAL A 220 14.01 -9.67 -2.65
CA VAL A 220 14.39 -9.86 -1.24
C VAL A 220 14.91 -11.28 -0.98
N LEU A 221 16.06 -11.40 -0.33
CA LEU A 221 16.63 -12.70 0.01
C LEU A 221 16.11 -13.20 1.34
N MET A 222 15.40 -14.33 1.30
CA MET A 222 15.08 -15.11 2.49
C MET A 222 16.37 -15.69 3.08
N SER A 223 16.77 -15.22 4.26
CA SER A 223 17.95 -15.69 4.98
C SER A 223 17.67 -17.02 5.70
N ASP A 224 16.46 -17.19 6.23
CA ASP A 224 16.02 -18.36 6.99
C ASP A 224 14.49 -18.51 6.98
N TRP A 225 13.98 -19.68 7.37
CA TRP A 225 12.55 -19.90 7.68
C TRP A 225 12.38 -21.03 8.69
N PHE A 226 11.35 -20.93 9.53
CA PHE A 226 11.04 -21.95 10.54
C PHE A 226 9.56 -21.95 10.91
N ASN A 227 9.10 -23.02 11.59
CA ASN A 227 7.80 -23.07 12.24
C ASN A 227 8.00 -22.90 13.76
N PHE A 228 7.37 -21.88 14.35
CA PHE A 228 7.43 -21.58 15.77
C PHE A 228 6.03 -21.71 16.38
N HIS A 229 5.76 -22.80 17.10
CA HIS A 229 4.47 -23.07 17.76
C HIS A 229 3.24 -23.05 16.82
N GLY A 230 3.45 -23.25 15.52
CA GLY A 230 2.42 -23.18 14.48
C GLY A 230 2.53 -21.93 13.61
N HIS A 231 3.21 -20.88 14.05
CA HIS A 231 3.52 -19.71 13.22
C HIS A 231 4.61 -20.04 12.20
N MET A 232 4.32 -19.81 10.92
CA MET A 232 5.37 -19.80 9.91
C MET A 232 6.15 -18.48 10.04
N CYS A 233 7.46 -18.57 10.24
CA CYS A 233 8.36 -17.43 10.36
C CYS A 233 9.33 -17.42 9.19
N ILE A 234 9.48 -16.26 8.54
CA ILE A 234 10.36 -16.06 7.38
C ILE A 234 11.28 -14.88 7.68
N ALA A 235 12.60 -15.10 7.63
CA ALA A 235 13.61 -14.08 7.89
C ALA A 235 14.21 -13.54 6.58
N PHE A 236 14.37 -12.23 6.51
CA PHE A 236 14.96 -11.49 5.38
C PHE A 236 16.09 -10.59 5.87
N GLU A 237 16.96 -10.13 4.96
CA GLU A 237 17.83 -8.98 5.26
C GLU A 237 16.99 -7.75 5.65
N LEU A 238 17.43 -6.96 6.65
CA LEU A 238 16.75 -5.71 6.96
C LEU A 238 17.02 -4.68 5.84
N LEU A 239 15.97 -4.02 5.38
CA LEU A 239 16.00 -2.97 4.36
C LEU A 239 15.46 -1.66 4.93
N GLY A 240 15.59 -0.58 4.16
CA GLY A 240 14.98 0.71 4.47
C GLY A 240 13.47 0.75 4.22
N LYS A 241 12.91 1.96 4.24
CA LYS A 241 11.49 2.21 3.98
C LYS A 241 11.06 1.71 2.60
N ASN A 242 9.80 1.33 2.49
CA ASN A 242 9.16 1.17 1.18
C ASN A 242 8.97 2.54 0.50
N THR A 243 8.87 2.52 -0.83
CA THR A 243 8.76 3.75 -1.64
C THR A 243 7.48 4.54 -1.32
N PHE A 244 6.38 3.87 -0.96
CA PHE A 244 5.15 4.55 -0.52
C PHE A 244 5.37 5.37 0.75
N GLU A 245 5.98 4.77 1.78
CA GLU A 245 6.28 5.46 3.04
C GLU A 245 7.22 6.64 2.83
N PHE A 246 8.26 6.48 2.01
CA PHE A 246 9.16 7.58 1.68
C PHE A 246 8.40 8.72 0.97
N LEU A 247 7.59 8.40 -0.05
CA LEU A 247 6.77 9.37 -0.77
C LEU A 247 5.79 10.11 0.16
N LYS A 248 5.13 9.37 1.06
CA LYS A 248 4.23 9.91 2.09
C LYS A 248 4.97 10.82 3.08
N GLU A 249 6.16 10.43 3.53
CA GLU A 249 7.03 11.25 4.38
C GLU A 249 7.62 12.47 3.66
N ASN A 250 7.63 12.46 2.32
CA ASN A 250 7.94 13.60 1.46
C ASN A 250 6.68 14.42 1.10
N ASN A 251 5.59 14.31 1.88
CA ASN A 251 4.31 14.98 1.66
C ASN A 251 3.72 14.75 0.25
N PHE A 252 3.95 13.56 -0.32
CA PHE A 252 3.56 13.18 -1.69
C PHE A 252 4.19 14.07 -2.79
N GLN A 253 5.32 14.73 -2.53
CA GLN A 253 6.14 15.31 -3.60
C GLN A 253 6.82 14.18 -4.40
N PRO A 254 6.70 14.16 -5.74
CA PRO A 254 7.18 13.07 -6.57
C PRO A 254 8.69 12.92 -6.54
N TYR A 255 9.16 11.75 -6.97
CA TYR A 255 10.58 11.51 -7.16
C TYR A 255 11.12 12.29 -8.37
N PRO A 256 12.36 12.82 -8.30
CA PRO A 256 13.05 13.38 -9.46
C PRO A 256 13.12 12.37 -10.62
N LEU A 257 13.05 12.84 -11.87
CA LEU A 257 13.04 11.93 -13.04
C LEU A 257 14.22 10.94 -13.08
N PRO A 258 15.48 11.30 -12.73
CA PRO A 258 16.57 10.33 -12.65
C PRO A 258 16.28 9.19 -11.66
N HIS A 259 15.65 9.50 -10.52
CA HIS A 259 15.27 8.49 -9.52
C HIS A 259 14.17 7.58 -10.07
N VAL A 260 13.17 8.14 -10.76
CA VAL A 260 12.13 7.35 -11.45
C VAL A 260 12.78 6.43 -12.50
N ARG A 261 13.78 6.92 -13.26
CA ARG A 261 14.51 6.16 -14.28
C ARG A 261 15.27 4.98 -13.70
N HIS A 262 16.07 5.21 -12.66
CA HIS A 262 16.86 4.13 -12.04
C HIS A 262 15.97 3.11 -11.31
N MET A 263 14.91 3.54 -10.61
CA MET A 263 13.95 2.61 -10.01
C MET A 263 13.17 1.83 -11.08
N ALA A 264 12.76 2.46 -12.18
CA ALA A 264 12.10 1.77 -13.30
C ALA A 264 12.99 0.70 -13.93
N TYR A 265 14.28 0.98 -14.12
CA TYR A 265 15.25 0.03 -14.66
C TYR A 265 15.43 -1.18 -13.74
N GLN A 266 15.61 -0.94 -12.45
CA GLN A 266 15.70 -1.99 -11.42
C GLN A 266 14.44 -2.86 -11.36
N LEU A 267 13.24 -2.27 -11.43
CA LEU A 267 11.98 -3.03 -11.48
C LEU A 267 11.89 -3.90 -12.74
N CYS A 268 12.20 -3.35 -13.91
CA CYS A 268 12.17 -4.12 -15.16
C CYS A 268 13.18 -5.29 -15.14
N HIS A 269 14.37 -5.07 -14.58
CA HIS A 269 15.40 -6.11 -14.45
C HIS A 269 15.01 -7.21 -13.46
N ALA A 270 14.50 -6.84 -12.29
CA ALA A 270 14.07 -7.79 -11.26
C ALA A 270 12.89 -8.66 -11.73
N LEU A 271 11.86 -8.03 -12.31
CA LEU A 271 10.67 -8.76 -12.74
C LEU A 271 10.88 -9.53 -14.05
N ARG A 272 11.78 -9.09 -14.96
CA ARG A 272 12.20 -9.93 -16.10
C ARG A 272 12.75 -11.28 -15.62
N PHE A 273 13.59 -11.27 -14.58
CA PHE A 273 14.14 -12.50 -14.01
C PHE A 273 13.05 -13.41 -13.41
N LEU A 274 12.01 -12.85 -12.77
CA LEU A 274 10.84 -13.64 -12.35
C LEU A 274 10.12 -14.26 -13.55
N HIS A 275 9.83 -13.45 -14.58
CA HIS A 275 9.10 -13.86 -15.77
C HIS A 275 9.86 -14.97 -16.54
N GLU A 276 11.18 -14.87 -16.66
CA GLU A 276 12.06 -15.90 -17.23
C GLU A 276 12.08 -17.21 -16.41
N ASN A 277 11.68 -17.17 -15.14
CA ASN A 277 11.53 -18.35 -14.28
C ASN A 277 10.07 -18.78 -14.09
N GLN A 278 9.17 -18.41 -15.02
CA GLN A 278 7.77 -18.85 -15.06
C GLN A 278 7.00 -18.45 -13.78
N LEU A 279 7.29 -17.25 -13.25
CA LEU A 279 6.67 -16.65 -12.09
C LEU A 279 6.06 -15.30 -12.46
N THR A 280 4.82 -15.06 -12.02
CA THR A 280 4.20 -13.73 -11.98
C THR A 280 4.09 -13.27 -10.53
N HIS A 281 4.43 -12.03 -10.21
CA HIS A 281 4.39 -11.49 -8.85
C HIS A 281 2.96 -11.20 -8.37
N THR A 282 2.13 -10.70 -9.28
CA THR A 282 0.70 -10.41 -9.13
C THR A 282 0.30 -9.28 -8.17
N ASP A 283 1.08 -8.97 -7.12
CA ASP A 283 0.80 -7.83 -6.21
C ASP A 283 1.95 -6.81 -6.12
N LEU A 284 2.41 -6.32 -7.27
CA LEU A 284 3.34 -5.20 -7.33
C LEU A 284 2.65 -3.87 -7.01
N LYS A 285 3.24 -3.11 -6.09
CA LYS A 285 2.80 -1.81 -5.59
C LYS A 285 3.96 -1.09 -4.87
N PRO A 286 3.91 0.25 -4.68
CA PRO A 286 4.96 1.01 -4.01
C PRO A 286 5.30 0.52 -2.58
N GLU A 287 4.34 -0.05 -1.86
CA GLU A 287 4.54 -0.64 -0.52
C GLU A 287 5.41 -1.92 -0.56
N ASN A 288 5.42 -2.64 -1.69
CA ASN A 288 6.17 -3.89 -1.90
C ASN A 288 7.53 -3.64 -2.60
N ILE A 289 7.95 -2.38 -2.72
CA ILE A 289 9.23 -1.96 -3.28
C ILE A 289 9.99 -1.19 -2.20
N LEU A 290 11.08 -1.77 -1.71
CA LEU A 290 11.84 -1.26 -0.55
C LEU A 290 13.18 -0.68 -1.00
N PHE A 291 13.57 0.46 -0.45
CA PHE A 291 14.94 0.96 -0.61
C PHE A 291 15.91 0.10 0.20
N VAL A 292 17.11 -0.14 -0.34
CA VAL A 292 18.19 -0.80 0.41
C VAL A 292 18.61 0.06 1.61
N ASN A 293 18.76 1.37 1.39
CA ASN A 293 18.87 2.38 2.45
C ASN A 293 18.00 3.58 2.04
N SER A 294 17.06 3.97 2.90
CA SER A 294 16.12 5.09 2.68
C SER A 294 16.57 6.42 3.31
N GLU A 295 17.86 6.58 3.61
CA GLU A 295 18.43 7.87 4.00
C GLU A 295 18.17 8.94 2.93
N PHE A 296 17.83 10.14 3.38
CA PHE A 296 17.57 11.29 2.53
C PHE A 296 18.46 12.48 2.86
N GLU A 297 18.56 13.39 1.89
CA GLU A 297 18.99 14.77 2.06
C GLU A 297 17.78 15.70 1.89
N THR A 298 17.81 16.86 2.55
CA THR A 298 16.79 17.89 2.39
C THR A 298 17.28 18.91 1.37
N LEU A 299 16.57 19.04 0.26
CA LEU A 299 16.82 20.01 -0.79
C LEU A 299 15.75 21.11 -0.73
N TYR A 300 16.11 22.36 -1.04
CA TYR A 300 15.14 23.43 -1.21
C TYR A 300 14.71 23.53 -2.67
N ASN A 301 13.43 23.36 -2.95
CA ASN A 301 12.87 23.52 -4.28
C ASN A 301 12.43 24.97 -4.49
N GLU A 302 13.24 25.77 -5.19
CA GLU A 302 12.94 27.18 -5.46
C GLU A 302 11.59 27.37 -6.18
N HIS A 303 11.30 26.54 -7.19
CA HIS A 303 10.06 26.61 -7.98
C HIS A 303 8.79 26.35 -7.15
N LYS A 304 8.87 25.50 -6.12
CA LYS A 304 7.76 25.22 -5.19
C LYS A 304 7.83 26.03 -3.89
N SER A 305 8.95 26.71 -3.65
CA SER A 305 9.29 27.43 -2.41
C SER A 305 9.12 26.57 -1.14
N CYS A 306 9.58 25.32 -1.20
CA CYS A 306 9.45 24.36 -0.10
C CYS A 306 10.66 23.42 0.01
N GLU A 307 10.84 22.79 1.18
CA GLU A 307 11.78 21.69 1.36
C GLU A 307 11.23 20.39 0.77
N GLU A 308 12.08 19.63 0.08
CA GLU A 308 11.81 18.30 -0.45
C GLU A 308 12.90 17.31 0.00
N LYS A 309 12.50 16.07 0.32
CA LYS A 309 13.41 14.98 0.65
C LYS A 309 13.83 14.25 -0.61
N SER A 310 15.14 14.21 -0.88
CA SER A 310 15.74 13.40 -1.92
C SER A 310 16.40 12.17 -1.31
N VAL A 311 16.05 10.96 -1.76
CA VAL A 311 16.72 9.73 -1.28
C VAL A 311 18.16 9.70 -1.82
N LYS A 312 19.15 9.49 -0.94
CA LYS A 312 20.58 9.51 -1.33
C LYS A 312 20.98 8.34 -2.22
N ASN A 313 20.28 7.22 -2.11
CA ASN A 313 20.54 6.01 -2.88
C ASN A 313 19.21 5.39 -3.33
N THR A 314 19.02 5.30 -4.64
CA THR A 314 17.81 4.78 -5.29
C THR A 314 17.85 3.27 -5.52
N SER A 315 18.79 2.55 -4.90
CA SER A 315 18.84 1.07 -4.93
C SER A 315 17.62 0.48 -4.22
N ILE A 316 16.89 -0.40 -4.90
CA ILE A 316 15.66 -1.03 -4.41
C ILE A 316 15.73 -2.56 -4.35
N ARG A 317 14.75 -3.14 -3.67
CA ARG A 317 14.42 -4.57 -3.66
C ARG A 317 12.92 -4.77 -3.83
N VAL A 318 12.53 -5.82 -4.55
CA VAL A 318 11.14 -6.28 -4.70
C VAL A 318 10.81 -7.29 -3.60
N ALA A 319 9.72 -7.05 -2.89
CA ALA A 319 9.30 -7.79 -1.70
C ALA A 319 7.87 -8.33 -1.79
N ASP A 320 7.50 -9.19 -0.83
CA ASP A 320 6.18 -9.81 -0.66
C ASP A 320 5.72 -10.72 -1.81
N PHE A 321 6.46 -11.81 -2.01
CA PHE A 321 6.12 -12.88 -2.95
C PHE A 321 4.96 -13.78 -2.46
N GLY A 322 4.18 -13.36 -1.46
CA GLY A 322 3.05 -14.12 -0.89
C GLY A 322 1.87 -14.34 -1.84
N SER A 323 1.80 -13.57 -2.94
CA SER A 323 0.84 -13.74 -4.03
C SER A 323 1.50 -14.16 -5.35
N ALA A 324 2.79 -14.46 -5.35
CA ALA A 324 3.49 -14.91 -6.55
C ALA A 324 2.99 -16.30 -6.96
N THR A 325 2.75 -16.50 -8.25
CA THR A 325 2.14 -17.72 -8.81
C THR A 325 3.01 -18.22 -9.96
N PHE A 326 3.30 -19.52 -9.99
CA PHE A 326 3.96 -20.15 -11.13
C PHE A 326 2.97 -20.41 -12.29
N ASP A 327 3.45 -20.40 -13.54
CA ASP A 327 2.63 -20.60 -14.74
C ASP A 327 1.81 -21.91 -14.74
N HIS A 328 2.28 -22.94 -14.03
CA HIS A 328 1.63 -24.25 -13.90
C HIS A 328 0.69 -24.38 -12.69
N GLU A 329 0.61 -23.37 -11.82
CA GLU A 329 -0.24 -23.36 -10.63
C GLU A 329 -1.64 -22.80 -10.91
N HIS A 330 -2.54 -22.95 -9.94
CA HIS A 330 -3.89 -22.40 -10.04
C HIS A 330 -3.89 -20.86 -9.98
N HIS A 331 -4.25 -20.22 -11.09
CA HIS A 331 -4.35 -18.78 -11.18
C HIS A 331 -5.65 -18.27 -10.53
N THR A 332 -5.52 -17.61 -9.37
CA THR A 332 -6.66 -17.00 -8.68
C THR A 332 -7.30 -15.89 -9.53
N THR A 333 -8.63 -15.80 -9.56
CA THR A 333 -9.31 -14.93 -10.56
C THR A 333 -9.04 -13.43 -10.38
N ILE A 334 -8.87 -12.96 -9.14
CA ILE A 334 -8.68 -11.54 -8.82
C ILE A 334 -7.39 -11.37 -8.03
N VAL A 335 -6.36 -10.89 -8.70
CA VAL A 335 -5.05 -10.53 -8.14
C VAL A 335 -4.83 -9.01 -8.19
N ALA A 336 -3.64 -8.55 -7.76
CA ALA A 336 -3.20 -7.17 -7.63
C ALA A 336 -4.02 -6.28 -6.68
N THR A 337 -3.34 -5.39 -5.98
CA THR A 337 -3.97 -4.27 -5.26
C THR A 337 -4.67 -3.34 -6.26
N ARG A 338 -5.85 -2.82 -5.87
CA ARG A 338 -6.84 -2.18 -6.75
C ARG A 338 -6.26 -1.18 -7.77
N HIS A 339 -5.38 -0.27 -7.34
CA HIS A 339 -4.88 0.84 -8.17
C HIS A 339 -3.89 0.40 -9.25
N TYR A 340 -3.32 -0.81 -9.12
CA TYR A 340 -2.32 -1.39 -10.03
C TYR A 340 -2.89 -2.56 -10.84
N ARG A 341 -4.18 -2.90 -10.66
CA ARG A 341 -4.82 -4.06 -11.27
C ARG A 341 -5.11 -3.83 -12.76
N PRO A 342 -4.68 -4.72 -13.67
CA PRO A 342 -4.84 -4.55 -15.11
C PRO A 342 -6.27 -4.87 -15.60
N PRO A 343 -6.63 -4.41 -16.81
CA PRO A 343 -7.96 -4.62 -17.39
C PRO A 343 -8.31 -6.09 -17.56
N GLU A 344 -7.39 -6.97 -17.95
CA GLU A 344 -7.67 -8.40 -18.12
C GLU A 344 -8.04 -9.12 -16.81
N VAL A 345 -7.56 -8.65 -15.66
CA VAL A 345 -7.97 -9.15 -14.33
C VAL A 345 -9.36 -8.62 -13.95
N ILE A 346 -9.65 -7.34 -14.22
CA ILE A 346 -10.98 -6.74 -13.95
C ILE A 346 -12.07 -7.39 -14.83
N LEU A 347 -11.73 -7.68 -16.08
CA LEU A 347 -12.58 -8.34 -17.08
C LEU A 347 -12.54 -9.87 -16.99
N GLU A 348 -11.71 -10.44 -16.12
CA GLU A 348 -11.58 -11.88 -15.86
C GLU A 348 -11.31 -12.70 -17.14
N LEU A 349 -10.38 -12.21 -17.97
CA LEU A 349 -9.98 -12.80 -19.25
C LEU A 349 -8.81 -13.79 -19.12
N GLY A 350 -8.41 -14.11 -17.89
CA GLY A 350 -7.11 -14.70 -17.58
C GLY A 350 -6.02 -13.62 -17.44
N TRP A 351 -4.94 -13.97 -16.77
CA TRP A 351 -3.77 -13.12 -16.57
C TRP A 351 -2.52 -14.00 -16.47
N ALA A 352 -1.36 -13.40 -16.71
CA ALA A 352 -0.03 -14.01 -16.63
C ALA A 352 1.00 -12.87 -16.40
N GLN A 353 2.26 -13.06 -16.80
CA GLN A 353 3.36 -12.09 -16.66
C GLN A 353 3.03 -10.64 -17.08
N PRO A 354 2.24 -10.36 -18.15
CA PRO A 354 1.87 -8.99 -18.52
C PRO A 354 1.11 -8.22 -17.44
N CYS A 355 0.51 -8.90 -16.45
CA CYS A 355 -0.13 -8.27 -15.30
C CYS A 355 0.85 -7.40 -14.51
N ASP A 356 2.07 -7.91 -14.27
CA ASP A 356 3.11 -7.18 -13.53
C ASP A 356 3.59 -5.94 -14.29
N VAL A 357 3.62 -6.01 -15.64
CA VAL A 357 4.02 -4.88 -16.49
C VAL A 357 3.07 -3.70 -16.35
N TRP A 358 1.75 -3.97 -16.32
CA TRP A 358 0.75 -2.94 -16.10
C TRP A 358 0.89 -2.30 -14.70
N SER A 359 1.12 -3.13 -13.68
CA SER A 359 1.38 -2.66 -12.32
C SER A 359 2.59 -1.72 -12.29
N ILE A 360 3.69 -2.08 -12.95
CA ILE A 360 4.88 -1.22 -13.10
C ILE A 360 4.50 0.10 -13.79
N GLY A 361 3.74 0.07 -14.90
CA GLY A 361 3.27 1.29 -15.58
C GLY A 361 2.49 2.24 -14.67
N CYS A 362 1.65 1.70 -13.77
CA CYS A 362 0.93 2.47 -12.76
C CYS A 362 1.85 3.02 -11.66
N ILE A 363 2.83 2.23 -11.21
CA ILE A 363 3.82 2.61 -10.19
C ILE A 363 4.73 3.74 -10.71
N LEU A 364 5.18 3.68 -11.96
CA LEU A 364 6.04 4.71 -12.55
C LEU A 364 5.31 6.06 -12.65
N PHE A 365 4.01 6.04 -12.97
CA PHE A 365 3.19 7.24 -12.93
C PHE A 365 3.11 7.81 -11.50
N GLU A 366 2.88 6.95 -10.51
CA GLU A 366 2.76 7.37 -9.11
C GLU A 366 4.08 7.94 -8.56
N TYR A 367 5.23 7.35 -8.90
CA TYR A 367 6.53 7.94 -8.56
C TYR A 367 6.76 9.29 -9.23
N TYR A 368 6.30 9.45 -10.47
CA TYR A 368 6.45 10.68 -11.25
C TYR A 368 5.47 11.80 -10.84
N ARG A 369 4.31 11.47 -10.28
CA ARG A 369 3.24 12.43 -9.94
C ARG A 369 2.97 12.61 -8.45
N GLY A 370 3.39 11.67 -7.62
CA GLY A 370 3.10 11.62 -6.18
C GLY A 370 1.71 11.06 -5.83
N PHE A 371 0.93 10.60 -6.82
CA PHE A 371 -0.41 10.04 -6.61
C PHE A 371 -0.75 8.93 -7.61
N THR A 372 -1.59 7.99 -7.17
CA THR A 372 -2.09 6.85 -7.96
C THR A 372 -2.75 7.28 -9.28
N LEU A 373 -2.43 6.60 -10.39
CA LEU A 373 -3.06 6.84 -11.69
C LEU A 373 -4.59 6.60 -11.69
N PHE A 374 -5.03 5.56 -10.99
CA PHE A 374 -6.43 5.12 -10.94
C PHE A 374 -6.96 5.16 -9.50
N GLN A 375 -7.39 6.34 -9.06
CA GLN A 375 -7.89 6.58 -7.70
C GLN A 375 -9.38 6.17 -7.57
N THR A 376 -9.64 4.87 -7.47
CA THR A 376 -10.99 4.29 -7.44
C THR A 376 -11.02 2.97 -6.67
N HIS A 377 -12.20 2.58 -6.16
CA HIS A 377 -12.42 1.29 -5.52
C HIS A 377 -13.39 0.36 -6.29
N GLU A 378 -14.04 0.84 -7.36
CA GLU A 378 -15.06 0.11 -8.12
C GLU A 378 -14.56 -0.33 -9.51
N ASN A 379 -15.03 -1.47 -10.03
CA ASN A 379 -14.53 -2.04 -11.29
C ASN A 379 -14.93 -1.23 -12.53
N ARG A 380 -16.20 -0.82 -12.64
CA ARG A 380 -16.71 -0.13 -13.82
C ARG A 380 -16.20 1.32 -13.87
N GLU A 381 -16.14 2.01 -12.73
CA GLU A 381 -15.44 3.29 -12.63
C GLU A 381 -13.98 3.17 -13.08
N HIS A 382 -13.23 2.17 -12.61
CA HIS A 382 -11.84 1.95 -13.01
C HIS A 382 -11.70 1.75 -14.52
N LEU A 383 -12.55 0.93 -15.16
CA LEU A 383 -12.54 0.77 -16.61
C LEU A 383 -12.82 2.09 -17.35
N VAL A 384 -13.71 2.94 -16.84
CA VAL A 384 -13.97 4.27 -17.44
C VAL A 384 -12.77 5.21 -17.25
N MET A 385 -12.11 5.20 -16.08
CA MET A 385 -10.87 5.95 -15.87
C MET A 385 -9.77 5.53 -16.86
N MET A 386 -9.61 4.21 -17.08
CA MET A 386 -8.72 3.69 -18.11
C MET A 386 -9.08 4.24 -19.50
N GLU A 387 -10.36 4.23 -19.90
CA GLU A 387 -10.76 4.77 -21.20
C GLU A 387 -10.50 6.28 -21.36
N LYS A 388 -10.71 7.09 -20.32
CA LYS A 388 -10.38 8.54 -20.34
C LYS A 388 -8.88 8.82 -20.48
N ILE A 389 -8.04 7.94 -19.93
CA ILE A 389 -6.59 8.15 -19.86
C ILE A 389 -5.86 7.54 -21.06
N LEU A 390 -6.28 6.36 -21.52
CA LEU A 390 -5.51 5.52 -22.46
C LEU A 390 -6.15 5.38 -23.84
N GLY A 391 -7.45 5.70 -23.98
CA GLY A 391 -8.27 5.43 -25.17
C GLY A 391 -9.20 4.22 -25.00
N PRO A 392 -9.97 3.85 -26.02
CA PRO A 392 -11.02 2.84 -25.90
C PRO A 392 -10.47 1.43 -25.62
N ILE A 393 -11.22 0.63 -24.85
CA ILE A 393 -10.90 -0.78 -24.62
C ILE A 393 -11.05 -1.56 -25.95
N PRO A 394 -10.10 -2.44 -26.32
CA PRO A 394 -10.21 -3.28 -27.51
C PRO A 394 -11.51 -4.10 -27.52
N SER A 395 -12.30 -3.98 -28.58
CA SER A 395 -13.63 -4.62 -28.68
C SER A 395 -13.58 -6.14 -28.47
N HIS A 396 -12.50 -6.79 -28.88
CA HIS A 396 -12.30 -8.22 -28.69
C HIS A 396 -12.14 -8.63 -27.20
N MET A 397 -11.70 -7.73 -26.31
CA MET A 397 -11.70 -7.96 -24.85
C MET A 397 -13.13 -7.82 -24.29
N ILE A 398 -13.87 -6.82 -24.78
CA ILE A 398 -15.28 -6.58 -24.43
C ILE A 398 -16.16 -7.78 -24.81
N HIS A 399 -15.96 -8.37 -25.99
CA HIS A 399 -16.71 -9.55 -26.42
C HIS A 399 -16.38 -10.82 -25.63
N ARG A 400 -15.13 -10.98 -25.16
CA ARG A 400 -14.68 -12.18 -24.42
C ARG A 400 -15.03 -12.18 -22.94
N THR A 401 -15.26 -11.02 -22.32
CA THR A 401 -15.45 -10.94 -20.86
C THR A 401 -16.79 -11.51 -20.42
N ARG A 402 -16.81 -12.23 -19.28
CA ARG A 402 -18.06 -12.60 -18.59
C ARG A 402 -18.71 -11.40 -17.87
N LYS A 403 -18.04 -10.25 -17.76
CA LYS A 403 -18.54 -9.03 -17.11
C LYS A 403 -19.40 -8.15 -18.03
N GLN A 404 -20.22 -8.75 -18.91
CA GLN A 404 -21.07 -8.05 -19.88
C GLN A 404 -21.95 -6.95 -19.25
N LYS A 405 -22.33 -7.07 -17.97
CA LYS A 405 -23.08 -6.06 -17.21
C LYS A 405 -22.43 -4.66 -17.13
N TYR A 406 -21.14 -4.53 -17.45
CA TYR A 406 -20.46 -3.24 -17.51
C TYR A 406 -20.63 -2.52 -18.86
N PHE A 407 -21.15 -3.21 -19.88
CA PHE A 407 -21.17 -2.73 -21.26
C PHE A 407 -22.60 -2.71 -21.84
N TYR A 408 -22.85 -1.78 -22.76
CA TYR A 408 -24.07 -1.73 -23.57
C TYR A 408 -23.70 -1.31 -24.99
N LYS A 409 -24.09 -2.13 -25.98
CA LYS A 409 -23.75 -1.93 -27.41
C LYS A 409 -22.23 -1.73 -27.66
N GLY A 410 -21.39 -2.38 -26.87
CA GLY A 410 -19.92 -2.32 -26.99
C GLY A 410 -19.25 -1.15 -26.28
N GLY A 411 -19.98 -0.20 -25.68
CA GLY A 411 -19.42 0.86 -24.84
C GLY A 411 -19.66 0.65 -23.34
N LEU A 412 -18.83 1.23 -22.47
CA LEU A 412 -19.04 1.18 -21.02
C LEU A 412 -20.31 1.92 -20.58
N VAL A 413 -21.07 1.34 -19.66
CA VAL A 413 -22.30 1.95 -19.11
C VAL A 413 -21.92 2.97 -18.04
N TRP A 414 -21.81 4.24 -18.42
CA TRP A 414 -21.39 5.33 -17.52
C TRP A 414 -22.31 6.55 -17.62
N ASP A 415 -22.55 7.23 -16.49
CA ASP A 415 -23.26 8.51 -16.45
C ASP A 415 -22.30 9.65 -16.12
N GLU A 416 -21.91 10.40 -17.15
CA GLU A 416 -21.06 11.60 -17.07
C GLU A 416 -21.66 12.71 -16.19
N ASN A 417 -22.97 12.70 -15.92
CA ASN A 417 -23.66 13.71 -15.13
C ASN A 417 -23.85 13.31 -13.66
N SER A 418 -23.43 12.11 -13.26
CA SER A 418 -23.38 11.69 -11.86
C SER A 418 -22.32 12.47 -11.06
N SER A 419 -22.26 12.29 -9.73
CA SER A 419 -21.16 12.82 -8.91
C SER A 419 -19.80 12.31 -9.40
N ASP A 420 -19.76 11.02 -9.68
CA ASP A 420 -18.55 10.26 -9.94
C ASP A 420 -18.12 10.48 -11.39
N GLY A 421 -19.10 10.57 -12.30
CA GLY A 421 -18.90 11.01 -13.68
C GLY A 421 -18.26 12.39 -13.80
N ARG A 422 -18.71 13.37 -12.99
CA ARG A 422 -18.04 14.68 -12.91
C ARG A 422 -16.61 14.58 -12.36
N TYR A 423 -16.39 13.81 -11.29
CA TYR A 423 -15.05 13.61 -10.73
C TYR A 423 -14.09 12.99 -11.76
N VAL A 424 -14.48 11.90 -12.43
CA VAL A 424 -13.71 11.24 -13.49
C VAL A 424 -13.45 12.21 -14.65
N LYS A 425 -14.47 12.94 -15.12
CA LYS A 425 -14.32 13.93 -16.21
C LYS A 425 -13.38 15.08 -15.85
N GLU A 426 -13.38 15.52 -14.58
CA GLU A 426 -12.52 16.60 -14.10
C GLU A 426 -11.07 16.14 -13.89
N ASN A 427 -10.84 14.94 -13.36
CA ASN A 427 -9.52 14.50 -12.89
C ASN A 427 -8.80 13.50 -13.81
N CYS A 428 -9.52 12.71 -14.61
CA CYS A 428 -8.95 11.75 -15.55
C CYS A 428 -8.79 12.37 -16.95
N LYS A 429 -7.55 12.53 -17.40
CA LYS A 429 -7.17 13.16 -18.67
C LYS A 429 -6.29 12.20 -19.50
N PRO A 430 -6.13 12.40 -20.82
CA PRO A 430 -5.25 11.56 -21.63
C PRO A 430 -3.82 11.51 -21.06
N LEU A 431 -3.19 10.33 -21.01
CA LEU A 431 -1.96 10.07 -20.24
C LEU A 431 -0.87 11.15 -20.42
N LYS A 432 -0.63 11.60 -21.66
CA LYS A 432 0.40 12.62 -21.96
C LYS A 432 0.16 13.98 -21.28
N SER A 433 -1.07 14.36 -20.93
CA SER A 433 -1.32 15.63 -20.23
C SER A 433 -0.87 15.65 -18.76
N TYR A 434 -0.39 14.52 -18.23
CA TYR A 434 0.23 14.47 -16.92
C TYR A 434 1.75 14.73 -16.94
N MET A 435 2.36 14.96 -18.10
CA MET A 435 3.74 15.42 -18.19
C MET A 435 3.94 16.77 -17.48
N LEU A 436 4.98 16.87 -16.66
CA LEU A 436 5.38 18.10 -15.95
C LEU A 436 6.36 18.97 -16.76
N GLN A 437 7.00 18.39 -17.77
CA GLN A 437 7.90 19.05 -18.72
C GLN A 437 7.85 18.30 -20.05
N ASP A 438 8.15 18.99 -21.15
CA ASP A 438 8.12 18.46 -22.52
C ASP A 438 9.51 18.05 -23.06
N SER A 439 10.50 17.90 -22.17
CA SER A 439 11.84 17.45 -22.54
C SER A 439 11.85 16.00 -23.02
N LEU A 440 12.85 15.63 -23.85
CA LEU A 440 12.91 14.31 -24.49
C LEU A 440 12.83 13.16 -23.48
N GLU A 441 13.49 13.28 -22.33
CA GLU A 441 13.49 12.26 -21.28
C GLU A 441 12.09 12.05 -20.66
N HIS A 442 11.30 13.12 -20.54
CA HIS A 442 9.91 13.06 -20.08
C HIS A 442 9.03 12.39 -21.14
N VAL A 443 9.20 12.74 -22.42
CA VAL A 443 8.50 12.09 -23.54
C VAL A 443 8.80 10.59 -23.55
N GLN A 444 10.05 10.19 -23.34
CA GLN A 444 10.48 8.79 -23.29
C GLN A 444 9.88 8.02 -22.10
N LEU A 445 9.79 8.63 -20.91
CA LEU A 445 9.07 8.01 -19.77
C LEU A 445 7.61 7.75 -20.12
N PHE A 446 6.92 8.72 -20.72
CA PHE A 446 5.50 8.59 -21.06
C PHE A 446 5.24 7.63 -22.23
N ASP A 447 6.20 7.47 -23.14
CA ASP A 447 6.16 6.41 -24.16
C ASP A 447 6.28 5.01 -23.51
N LEU A 448 7.27 4.81 -22.62
CA LEU A 448 7.44 3.56 -21.89
C LEU A 448 6.19 3.21 -21.06
N MET A 449 5.67 4.17 -20.28
CA MET A 449 4.44 3.99 -19.51
C MET A 449 3.25 3.66 -20.43
N ARG A 450 3.12 4.32 -21.60
CA ARG A 450 2.04 4.00 -22.53
C ARG A 450 2.15 2.59 -23.11
N ARG A 451 3.36 2.07 -23.36
CA ARG A 451 3.57 0.68 -23.81
C ARG A 451 3.39 -0.35 -22.69
N MET A 452 3.63 0.02 -21.43
CA MET A 452 3.30 -0.78 -20.25
C MET A 452 1.79 -0.82 -19.96
N LEU A 453 1.08 0.26 -20.30
CA LEU A 453 -0.37 0.42 -20.10
C LEU A 453 -1.18 0.10 -21.38
N GLU A 454 -0.70 -0.81 -22.23
CA GLU A 454 -1.54 -1.38 -23.30
C GLU A 454 -2.66 -2.24 -22.71
N PHE A 455 -3.88 -2.06 -23.21
CA PHE A 455 -5.05 -2.82 -22.74
C PHE A 455 -4.93 -4.31 -23.00
N ASP A 456 -4.54 -4.70 -24.22
CA ASP A 456 -4.38 -6.10 -24.59
C ASP A 456 -3.05 -6.63 -24.02
N PRO A 457 -3.06 -7.58 -23.07
CA PRO A 457 -1.84 -8.14 -22.50
C PRO A 457 -0.96 -8.85 -23.55
N ALA A 458 -1.50 -9.23 -24.72
CA ALA A 458 -0.73 -9.81 -25.82
C ALA A 458 -0.02 -8.76 -26.70
N GLN A 459 -0.33 -7.47 -26.55
CA GLN A 459 0.34 -6.35 -27.23
C GLN A 459 1.17 -5.48 -26.27
N ARG A 460 1.04 -5.72 -24.97
CA ARG A 460 1.78 -5.03 -23.90
C ARG A 460 3.26 -5.38 -23.97
N ILE A 461 4.11 -4.38 -23.79
CA ILE A 461 5.57 -4.53 -23.83
C ILE A 461 6.05 -5.59 -22.82
N THR A 462 6.98 -6.45 -23.22
CA THR A 462 7.66 -7.35 -22.28
C THR A 462 8.75 -6.62 -21.51
N LEU A 463 9.13 -7.12 -20.33
CA LEU A 463 10.21 -6.47 -19.56
C LEU A 463 11.59 -6.60 -20.23
N ALA A 464 11.79 -7.62 -21.07
CA ALA A 464 12.98 -7.73 -21.92
C ALA A 464 13.06 -6.58 -22.94
N GLU A 465 11.95 -6.25 -23.62
CA GLU A 465 11.88 -5.10 -24.52
C GLU A 465 11.92 -3.77 -23.78
N ALA A 466 11.34 -3.69 -22.57
CA ALA A 466 11.35 -2.49 -21.75
C ALA A 466 12.78 -2.08 -21.37
N LEU A 467 13.65 -3.02 -21.00
CA LEU A 467 15.05 -2.75 -20.69
C LEU A 467 15.87 -2.19 -21.88
N LEU A 468 15.39 -2.39 -23.11
CA LEU A 468 15.97 -1.83 -24.33
C LEU A 468 15.37 -0.47 -24.74
N HIS A 469 14.43 0.08 -23.95
CA HIS A 469 13.73 1.32 -24.28
C HIS A 469 14.66 2.55 -24.20
N PRO A 470 14.54 3.53 -25.13
CA PRO A 470 15.35 4.74 -25.13
C PRO A 470 15.37 5.54 -23.82
N PHE A 471 14.33 5.44 -22.98
CA PHE A 471 14.30 6.06 -21.65
C PHE A 471 15.49 5.65 -20.76
N PHE A 472 15.98 4.41 -20.90
CA PHE A 472 17.12 3.91 -20.15
C PHE A 472 18.49 4.27 -20.77
N ALA A 473 18.51 4.94 -21.93
CA ALA A 473 19.74 5.46 -22.50
C ALA A 473 20.38 6.52 -21.59
N GLY A 474 19.57 7.29 -20.86
CA GLY A 474 20.02 8.30 -19.90
C GLY A 474 20.34 7.78 -18.48
N LEU A 475 20.56 6.48 -18.30
CA LEU A 475 21.15 5.92 -17.06
C LEU A 475 22.68 6.03 -17.08
N THR A 476 23.28 6.30 -15.93
CA THR A 476 24.75 6.29 -15.79
C THR A 476 25.33 4.86 -15.85
N PRO A 477 26.64 4.69 -16.13
CA PRO A 477 27.28 3.36 -16.08
C PRO A 477 27.15 2.66 -14.72
N GLU A 478 27.13 3.43 -13.62
CA GLU A 478 26.98 2.94 -12.25
C GLU A 478 25.56 2.39 -12.02
N GLU A 479 24.53 3.12 -12.46
CA GLU A 479 23.12 2.69 -12.39
C GLU A 479 22.86 1.42 -13.22
N ARG A 480 23.55 1.25 -14.35
CA ARG A 480 23.39 0.06 -15.21
C ARG A 480 24.13 -1.19 -14.71
N SER A 481 25.24 -1.02 -13.99
CA SER A 481 26.16 -2.12 -13.68
C SER A 481 25.69 -3.00 -12.51
N PHE A 482 24.60 -2.63 -11.83
CA PHE A 482 24.03 -3.33 -10.66
C PHE A 482 25.11 -3.75 -9.65
N HIS A 483 26.15 -2.92 -9.49
CA HIS A 483 27.25 -3.23 -8.59
C HIS A 483 26.72 -3.25 -7.16
N THR A 484 26.46 -4.46 -6.66
CA THR A 484 26.28 -4.71 -5.23
C THR A 484 27.51 -4.17 -4.53
N SER A 485 27.34 -3.05 -3.84
CA SER A 485 28.35 -2.51 -2.94
C SER A 485 28.62 -3.56 -1.87
N ARG A 486 29.68 -4.36 -2.06
CA ARG A 486 30.23 -5.18 -0.99
C ARG A 486 30.55 -4.23 0.16
N ASN A 487 29.91 -4.43 1.31
CA ASN A 487 30.18 -3.64 2.51
C ASN A 487 31.71 -3.48 2.70
N PRO A 488 32.24 -2.25 2.73
CA PRO A 488 33.63 -1.99 3.08
C PRO A 488 33.77 -2.10 4.61
N SER A 489 33.49 -3.29 5.14
CA SER A 489 33.49 -3.62 6.56
C SER A 489 33.76 -5.13 6.70
N ARG A 490 35.05 -5.47 6.71
CA ARG A 490 35.59 -6.71 7.29
C ARG A 490 35.99 -6.44 8.73
#